data_AF-A0A268HGE5-F1
#
_entry.id   AF-A0A268HGE5-F1
#
_cell.length_a   1.000
_cell.length_b   1.000
_cell.length_c   1.000
_cell.angle_alpha   90.00
_cell.angle_beta   90.00
_cell.angle_gamma   90.00
#
_symmetry.space_group_name_H-M   'P 1'
#
loop_
_entity.id
_entity.type
_entity.pdbx_description
1 polymer ?
#
loop_
_entity_poly.entity_id
_entity_poly.type
_entity_poly.pdbx_seq_one_letter_code
_entity_poly.pdbx_strand_id
1 'polypeptide(L)'
;MFDMLQFLVPLAIAAIAFFFNAAAKKGDKENNDPRRTQPPVKNWQEKQPRTNKEQRQQKQVKAPELIQAEQKADEFRKQATEAIQQVVEVRSASSVRQGKKGQQITKPIRLKRLTSKQLAEQVLWSEILGEPRAKKPHRTFNKRVQ
;
A
#
# COMPACT_ATOMS: atom_id res chain seq x y z
N MET A 1 -53.92 5.10 1.45
CA MET A 1 -52.51 4.81 1.87
C MET A 1 -51.52 4.80 0.70
N PHE A 2 -51.95 4.54 -0.54
CA PHE A 2 -51.07 4.57 -1.72
C PHE A 2 -50.65 5.99 -2.15
N ASP A 3 -51.44 7.03 -1.83
CA ASP A 3 -51.13 8.41 -2.23
C ASP A 3 -49.86 8.97 -1.56
N MET A 4 -49.63 8.69 -0.27
CA MET A 4 -48.41 9.14 0.42
C MET A 4 -47.14 8.54 -0.21
N LEU A 5 -47.20 7.31 -0.70
CA LEU A 5 -46.07 6.68 -1.41
C LEU A 5 -45.82 7.33 -2.78
N GLN A 6 -46.87 7.78 -3.46
CA GLN A 6 -46.75 8.48 -4.76
C GLN A 6 -46.05 9.83 -4.62
N PHE A 7 -46.14 10.51 -3.47
CA PHE A 7 -45.37 11.72 -3.20
C PHE A 7 -43.96 11.43 -2.66
N LEU A 8 -43.78 10.36 -1.90
CA LEU A 8 -42.51 10.04 -1.26
C LEU A 8 -41.45 9.55 -2.28
N VAL A 9 -41.87 8.78 -3.30
CA VAL A 9 -40.97 8.25 -4.34
C VAL A 9 -40.32 9.36 -5.18
N PRO A 10 -41.05 10.31 -5.81
CA PRO A 10 -40.44 11.41 -6.54
C PRO A 10 -39.65 12.36 -5.64
N LEU A 11 -40.05 12.55 -4.38
CA LEU A 11 -39.29 13.34 -3.40
C LEU A 11 -37.93 12.70 -3.10
N ALA A 12 -37.89 11.38 -2.91
CA ALA A 12 -36.66 10.63 -2.69
C ALA A 12 -35.74 10.67 -3.91
N ILE A 13 -36.29 10.51 -5.12
CA ILE A 13 -35.53 10.60 -6.38
C ILE A 13 -34.96 12.01 -6.55
N ALA A 14 -35.74 13.05 -6.28
CA ALA A 14 -35.30 14.44 -6.35
C ALA A 14 -34.18 14.74 -5.32
N ALA A 15 -34.29 14.23 -4.09
CA ALA A 15 -33.26 14.37 -3.07
C ALA A 15 -31.95 13.70 -3.51
N ILE A 16 -32.01 12.46 -4.02
CA ILE A 16 -30.83 11.72 -4.50
C ILE A 16 -30.19 12.46 -5.68
N ALA A 17 -30.98 12.89 -6.67
CA ALA A 17 -30.49 13.66 -7.81
C ALA A 17 -29.85 14.99 -7.37
N PHE A 18 -30.43 15.67 -6.36
CA PHE A 18 -29.86 16.88 -5.78
C PHE A 18 -28.51 16.62 -5.09
N PHE A 19 -28.38 15.53 -4.33
CA PHE A 19 -27.10 15.16 -3.70
C PHE A 19 -26.03 14.79 -4.73
N PHE A 20 -26.38 14.06 -5.79
CA PHE A 20 -25.42 13.74 -6.86
C PHE A 20 -25.05 14.98 -7.69
N ASN A 21 -26.00 15.87 -8.00
CA ASN A 21 -25.71 17.10 -8.74
C ASN A 21 -24.95 18.14 -7.88
N ALA A 22 -25.21 18.19 -6.56
CA ALA A 22 -24.44 19.00 -5.61
C ALA A 22 -23.03 18.46 -5.39
N ALA A 23 -22.84 17.13 -5.39
CA ALA A 23 -21.53 16.50 -5.33
C ALA A 23 -20.74 16.69 -6.64
N ALA A 24 -21.41 16.60 -7.80
CA ALA A 24 -20.80 16.84 -9.12
C ALA A 24 -20.44 18.33 -9.34
N LYS A 25 -21.26 19.27 -8.84
CA LYS A 25 -20.96 20.72 -8.91
C LYS A 25 -19.73 21.15 -8.10
N LYS A 26 -19.10 20.27 -7.33
CA LYS A 26 -17.86 20.55 -6.60
C LYS A 26 -16.59 20.17 -7.38
N GLY A 27 -16.71 19.61 -8.59
CA GLY A 27 -15.59 19.24 -9.46
C GLY A 27 -15.32 20.18 -10.64
N ASP A 28 -16.33 20.88 -11.18
CA ASP A 28 -16.20 21.69 -12.41
C ASP A 28 -16.42 23.20 -12.17
N LYS A 29 -15.81 23.74 -11.12
CA LYS A 29 -15.71 25.20 -10.92
C LYS A 29 -14.25 25.69 -10.89
N GLU A 30 -13.35 25.00 -11.58
CA GLU A 30 -11.96 25.43 -11.73
C GLU A 30 -11.58 25.72 -13.19
N ASN A 31 -12.55 26.10 -14.03
CA ASN A 31 -12.29 26.45 -15.44
C ASN A 31 -12.90 27.78 -15.90
N ASN A 32 -13.26 28.68 -14.98
CA ASN A 32 -13.72 30.04 -15.32
C ASN A 32 -13.20 31.09 -14.33
N ASP A 33 -11.88 31.21 -14.18
CA ASP A 33 -11.29 32.41 -13.56
C ASP A 33 -9.94 32.77 -14.23
N PRO A 34 -9.81 33.92 -14.92
CA PRO A 34 -8.68 34.23 -15.82
C PRO A 34 -7.40 34.73 -15.10
N ARG A 35 -7.13 34.29 -13.86
CA ARG A 35 -6.08 34.93 -13.02
C ARG A 35 -5.13 34.01 -12.26
N ARG A 36 -4.98 32.74 -12.63
CA ARG A 36 -3.96 31.86 -12.04
C ARG A 36 -2.84 31.56 -13.03
N THR A 37 -1.85 32.45 -13.04
CA THR A 37 -0.53 32.23 -13.61
C THR A 37 0.13 31.03 -12.94
N GLN A 38 0.23 29.92 -13.67
CA GLN A 38 1.16 28.84 -13.34
C GLN A 38 2.59 29.32 -13.65
N PRO A 39 3.60 29.06 -12.80
CA PRO A 39 4.99 29.19 -13.23
C PRO A 39 5.28 28.16 -14.33
N PRO A 40 6.14 28.47 -15.31
CA PRO A 40 6.36 27.58 -16.44
C PRO A 40 6.96 26.26 -15.94
N VAL A 41 6.25 25.16 -16.21
CA VAL A 41 6.80 23.81 -16.11
C VAL A 41 8.00 23.77 -17.06
N LYS A 42 9.20 23.69 -16.49
CA LYS A 42 10.44 23.51 -17.25
C LYS A 42 10.34 22.16 -17.94
N ASN A 43 9.96 22.17 -19.21
CA ASN A 43 9.92 21.01 -20.09
C ASN A 43 11.26 20.29 -20.00
N TRP A 44 11.28 19.15 -19.30
CA TRP A 44 12.41 18.24 -19.29
C TRP A 44 12.43 17.54 -20.64
N GLN A 45 12.95 18.24 -21.65
CA GLN A 45 13.26 17.63 -22.94
C GLN A 45 14.28 16.52 -22.70
N GLU A 46 13.80 15.31 -22.89
CA GLU A 46 14.57 14.08 -22.98
C GLU A 46 15.60 14.25 -24.11
N LYS A 47 16.81 14.70 -23.75
CA LYS A 47 17.94 14.71 -24.65
C LYS A 47 18.26 13.27 -24.99
N GLN A 48 17.84 12.82 -26.17
CA GLN A 48 18.32 11.57 -26.75
C GLN A 48 19.86 11.59 -26.74
N PRO A 49 20.53 10.57 -26.19
CA PRO A 49 21.97 10.48 -26.28
C PRO A 49 22.33 10.17 -27.73
N ARG A 50 22.95 11.16 -28.39
CA ARG A 50 23.59 10.97 -29.69
C ARG A 50 24.56 9.80 -29.58
N THR A 51 24.40 8.87 -30.50
CA THR A 51 25.29 7.76 -30.77
C THR A 51 26.73 8.26 -30.91
N ASN A 52 27.56 8.06 -29.89
CA ASN A 52 29.00 8.14 -30.02
C ASN A 52 29.56 6.70 -30.03
N LYS A 53 29.57 6.11 -31.22
CA LYS A 53 30.23 4.84 -31.51
C LYS A 53 31.74 5.10 -31.65
N GLU A 54 32.42 5.48 -30.58
CA GLU A 54 33.86 5.74 -30.68
C GLU A 54 34.59 5.68 -29.33
N GLN A 55 34.30 4.67 -28.48
CA GLN A 55 35.14 4.43 -27.29
C GLN A 55 35.00 3.06 -26.61
N ARG A 56 34.60 2.00 -27.34
CA ARG A 56 34.54 0.63 -26.78
C ARG A 56 35.73 -0.26 -27.19
N GLN A 57 36.89 0.34 -27.37
CA GLN A 57 38.15 -0.38 -27.58
C GLN A 57 39.24 0.09 -26.60
N GLN A 58 38.90 0.23 -25.31
CA GLN A 58 39.92 0.21 -24.27
C GLN A 58 39.94 -1.17 -23.62
N LYS A 59 40.89 -1.97 -24.11
CA LYS A 59 41.50 -3.11 -23.43
C LYS A 59 41.52 -2.87 -21.92
N GLN A 60 40.88 -3.74 -21.14
CA GLN A 60 41.60 -4.83 -20.48
C GLN A 60 42.87 -4.36 -19.77
N VAL A 61 42.70 -3.62 -18.68
CA VAL A 61 43.53 -3.81 -17.50
C VAL A 61 42.54 -3.92 -16.35
N LYS A 62 42.20 -5.15 -15.94
CA LYS A 62 41.41 -5.35 -14.71
C LYS A 62 42.26 -4.73 -13.60
N ALA A 63 41.85 -3.56 -13.11
CA ALA A 63 42.45 -2.99 -11.92
C ALA A 63 42.42 -4.06 -10.81
N PRO A 64 43.47 -4.21 -10.00
CA PRO A 64 43.50 -5.20 -8.92
C PRO A 64 42.31 -5.06 -7.96
N GLU A 65 41.73 -3.85 -7.88
CA GLU A 65 40.50 -3.57 -7.14
C GLU A 65 39.26 -4.29 -7.70
N LEU A 66 39.16 -4.48 -9.03
CA LEU A 66 38.06 -5.25 -9.62
C LEU A 66 38.15 -6.73 -9.23
N ILE A 67 39.35 -7.28 -9.13
CA ILE A 67 39.56 -8.68 -8.75
C ILE A 67 39.15 -8.89 -7.29
N GLN A 68 39.48 -7.94 -6.39
CA GLN A 68 39.03 -7.98 -5.00
C GLN A 68 37.51 -7.80 -4.87
N ALA A 69 36.90 -6.95 -5.69
CA ALA A 69 35.46 -6.77 -5.72
C ALA A 69 34.72 -8.03 -6.21
N GLU A 70 35.27 -8.71 -7.23
CA GLU A 70 34.75 -9.97 -7.77
C GLU A 70 34.82 -11.09 -6.72
N GLN A 71 35.95 -11.21 -5.99
CA GLN A 71 36.12 -12.15 -4.89
C GLN A 71 35.12 -11.91 -3.74
N LYS A 72 34.97 -10.65 -3.30
CA LYS A 72 33.99 -10.29 -2.26
C LYS A 72 32.57 -10.58 -2.71
N ALA A 73 32.22 -10.29 -3.96
CA ALA A 73 30.90 -10.59 -4.50
C ALA A 73 30.60 -12.10 -4.49
N ASP A 74 31.59 -12.93 -4.79
CA ASP A 74 31.46 -14.38 -4.75
C ASP A 74 31.32 -14.92 -3.31
N GLU A 75 32.02 -14.34 -2.34
CA GLU A 75 31.83 -14.66 -0.91
C GLU A 75 30.40 -14.33 -0.44
N PHE A 76 29.88 -13.15 -0.78
CA PHE A 76 28.50 -12.78 -0.44
C PHE A 76 27.48 -13.69 -1.11
N ARG A 77 27.73 -14.13 -2.35
CA ARG A 77 26.86 -15.09 -3.04
C ARG A 77 26.84 -16.44 -2.33
N LYS A 78 27.98 -16.95 -1.90
CA LYS A 78 28.08 -18.19 -1.12
C LYS A 78 27.32 -18.09 0.20
N GLN A 79 27.54 -17.02 0.97
CA GLN A 79 26.83 -16.77 2.22
C GLN A 79 25.31 -16.67 2.02
N ALA A 80 24.86 -15.99 0.95
CA ALA A 80 23.44 -15.89 0.63
C ALA A 80 22.86 -17.27 0.29
N THR A 81 23.56 -18.10 -0.48
CA THR A 81 23.09 -19.45 -0.80
C THR A 81 23.03 -20.36 0.42
N GLU A 82 24.01 -20.29 1.32
CA GLU A 82 24.02 -21.05 2.58
C GLU A 82 22.88 -20.62 3.51
N ALA A 83 22.65 -19.32 3.66
CA ALA A 83 21.54 -18.79 4.45
C ALA A 83 20.17 -19.22 3.88
N ILE A 84 20.01 -19.20 2.55
CA ILE A 84 18.80 -19.70 1.88
C ILE A 84 18.63 -21.20 2.16
N GLN A 85 19.68 -22.00 2.07
CA GLN A 85 19.62 -23.44 2.36
C GLN A 85 19.21 -23.71 3.81
N GLN A 86 19.78 -23.00 4.78
CA GLN A 86 19.41 -23.12 6.19
C GLN A 86 17.94 -22.75 6.44
N VAL A 87 17.45 -21.68 5.82
CA VAL A 87 16.04 -21.28 5.92
C VAL A 87 15.12 -22.33 5.30
N VAL A 88 15.50 -22.89 4.15
CA VAL A 88 14.74 -23.96 3.48
C VAL A 88 14.72 -25.22 4.34
N GLU A 89 15.83 -25.59 4.96
CA GLU A 89 15.93 -26.75 5.85
C GLU A 89 15.05 -26.57 7.10
N VAL A 90 15.15 -25.44 7.80
CA VAL A 90 14.29 -25.12 8.96
C VAL A 90 12.82 -25.05 8.55
N ARG A 91 12.52 -24.49 7.37
CA ARG A 91 11.15 -24.46 6.83
C ARG A 91 10.63 -25.85 6.51
N SER A 92 11.47 -26.73 5.96
CA SER A 92 11.08 -28.11 5.66
C SER A 92 10.82 -28.89 6.96
N ALA A 93 11.69 -28.77 7.97
CA ALA A 93 11.52 -29.41 9.28
C ALA A 93 10.29 -28.87 10.05
N SER A 94 9.99 -27.58 9.93
CA SER A 94 8.77 -26.99 10.52
C SER A 94 7.50 -27.30 9.72
N SER A 95 7.58 -27.45 8.40
CA SER A 95 6.44 -27.86 7.55
C SER A 95 5.97 -29.28 7.86
N VAL A 96 6.90 -30.19 8.21
CA VAL A 96 6.57 -31.55 8.67
C VAL A 96 5.78 -31.51 10.00
N ARG A 97 6.07 -30.54 10.88
CA ARG A 97 5.30 -30.33 12.12
C ARG A 97 3.96 -29.63 11.89
N GLN A 98 3.84 -28.80 10.85
CA GLN A 98 2.58 -28.12 10.49
C GLN A 98 1.63 -28.95 9.63
N GLY A 99 2.12 -30.03 9.00
CA GLY A 99 1.34 -30.92 8.13
C GLY A 99 0.18 -31.67 8.79
N LYS A 100 0.04 -31.65 10.13
CA LYS A 100 -1.06 -32.30 10.86
C LYS A 100 -2.18 -31.37 11.37
N LYS A 101 -2.08 -30.05 11.18
CA LYS A 101 -3.12 -29.09 11.64
C LYS A 101 -3.66 -28.12 10.57
N GLY A 102 -3.26 -28.27 9.31
CA GLY A 102 -3.60 -27.35 8.23
C GLY A 102 -4.31 -28.00 7.06
N GLN A 103 -5.46 -28.65 7.28
CA GLN A 103 -6.36 -28.94 6.15
C GLN A 103 -6.96 -27.63 5.64
N GLN A 104 -6.29 -27.09 4.63
CA GLN A 104 -6.83 -26.34 3.49
C GLN A 104 -8.07 -25.46 3.73
N ILE A 105 -7.83 -24.22 4.12
CA ILE A 105 -8.73 -23.11 3.76
C ILE A 105 -8.20 -22.50 2.47
N THR A 106 -8.24 -23.27 1.37
CA THR A 106 -7.86 -22.82 0.02
C THR A 106 -9.01 -22.14 -0.71
N LYS A 107 -10.17 -22.00 -0.06
CA LYS A 107 -11.29 -21.24 -0.63
C LYS A 107 -10.96 -19.75 -0.54
N PRO A 108 -10.88 -19.01 -1.66
CA PRO A 108 -10.75 -17.56 -1.60
C PRO A 108 -11.94 -17.03 -0.80
N ILE A 109 -11.66 -16.32 0.30
CA ILE A 109 -12.67 -15.68 1.12
C ILE A 109 -13.38 -14.67 0.23
N ARG A 110 -14.54 -15.05 -0.32
CA ARG A 110 -15.42 -14.12 -1.02
C ARG A 110 -16.02 -13.23 0.04
N LEU A 111 -15.36 -12.11 0.30
CA LEU A 111 -15.88 -11.06 1.17
C LEU A 111 -17.19 -10.57 0.54
N LYS A 112 -18.32 -10.99 1.11
CA LYS A 112 -19.60 -10.35 0.82
C LYS A 112 -19.43 -8.86 1.14
N ARG A 113 -19.98 -7.98 0.30
CA ARG A 113 -20.00 -6.55 0.59
C ARG A 113 -20.77 -6.36 1.90
N LEU A 114 -20.03 -6.12 2.98
CA LEU A 114 -20.60 -5.87 4.30
C LEU A 114 -21.34 -4.55 4.26
N THR A 115 -22.50 -4.50 4.92
CA THR A 115 -23.19 -3.22 5.12
C THR A 115 -22.42 -2.38 6.15
N SER A 116 -22.55 -1.05 6.10
CA SER A 116 -21.88 -0.15 7.06
C SER A 116 -22.20 -0.50 8.52
N LYS A 117 -23.45 -0.94 8.78
CA LYS A 117 -23.90 -1.41 10.09
C LYS A 117 -23.10 -2.63 10.57
N GLN A 118 -22.90 -3.61 9.71
CA GLN A 118 -22.13 -4.83 10.04
C GLN A 118 -20.66 -4.53 10.28
N LEU A 119 -20.07 -3.59 9.54
CA LEU A 119 -18.69 -3.17 9.76
C LEU A 119 -18.54 -2.49 11.12
N ALA A 120 -19.45 -1.59 11.47
CA ALA A 120 -19.46 -0.93 12.78
C ALA A 120 -19.61 -1.93 13.93
N GLU A 121 -20.50 -2.91 13.78
CA GLU A 121 -20.68 -3.99 14.74
C GLU A 121 -19.42 -4.84 14.90
N GLN A 122 -18.74 -5.19 13.80
CA GLN A 122 -17.49 -5.95 13.85
C GLN A 122 -16.37 -5.17 14.54
N VAL A 123 -16.28 -3.86 14.31
CA VAL A 123 -15.32 -2.99 15.02
C VAL A 123 -15.63 -2.97 16.51
N LEU A 124 -16.91 -2.84 16.89
CA LEU A 124 -17.32 -2.86 18.29
C LEU A 124 -16.95 -4.20 18.96
N TRP A 125 -17.25 -5.33 18.31
CA TRP A 125 -16.88 -6.65 18.83
C TRP A 125 -15.37 -6.85 18.92
N SER A 126 -14.59 -6.29 17.99
CA SER A 126 -13.13 -6.36 18.06
C SER A 126 -12.55 -5.59 19.25
N GLU A 127 -13.23 -4.55 19.72
CA GLU A 127 -12.82 -3.79 20.91
C GLU A 127 -13.30 -4.48 22.19
N ILE A 128 -14.49 -5.10 22.20
CA ILE A 128 -15.03 -5.83 23.35
C ILE A 128 -14.26 -7.13 23.62
N LEU A 129 -13.99 -7.89 22.57
CA LEU A 129 -13.35 -9.21 22.65
C LEU A 129 -11.83 -9.14 22.49
N GLY A 130 -11.30 -7.99 22.10
CA GLY A 130 -9.86 -7.75 21.96
C GLY A 130 -9.16 -7.58 23.30
N GLU A 131 -7.82 -7.58 23.28
CA GLU A 131 -7.06 -7.25 24.48
C GLU A 131 -7.44 -5.84 24.98
N PRO A 132 -7.68 -5.64 26.28
CA PRO A 132 -8.09 -4.36 26.80
C PRO A 132 -7.02 -3.30 26.50
N ARG A 133 -7.37 -2.28 25.70
CA ARG A 133 -6.48 -1.15 25.36
C ARG A 133 -5.95 -0.40 26.59
N ALA A 134 -6.58 -0.58 27.74
CA ALA A 134 -6.19 -0.02 29.02
C ALA A 134 -4.81 -0.51 29.55
N LYS A 135 -4.21 -1.56 28.97
CA LYS A 135 -2.90 -2.08 29.42
C LYS A 135 -1.69 -1.16 29.15
N LYS A 136 -1.86 -0.02 28.46
CA LYS A 136 -0.81 0.98 28.28
C LYS A 136 -1.30 2.35 28.74
N PRO A 137 -1.37 2.62 30.06
CA PRO A 137 -1.57 3.98 30.53
C PRO A 137 -0.44 4.86 29.98
N HIS A 138 -0.80 5.94 29.29
CA HIS A 138 0.18 6.96 28.90
C HIS A 138 0.85 7.44 30.18
N ARG A 139 2.15 7.18 30.33
CA ARG A 139 2.95 7.66 31.46
C ARG A 139 2.85 9.18 31.46
N THR A 140 2.12 9.74 32.43
CA THR A 140 2.06 11.18 32.63
C THR A 140 3.48 11.66 32.93
N PHE A 141 3.96 12.58 32.10
CA PHE A 141 5.26 13.20 32.26
C PHE A 141 5.24 14.04 33.54
N ASN A 142 5.79 13.51 34.64
CA ASN A 142 5.99 14.29 35.86
C ASN A 142 6.95 15.43 35.55
N LYS A 143 6.41 16.64 35.28
CA LYS A 143 7.19 17.87 35.29
C LYS A 143 7.69 18.08 36.72
N ARG A 144 8.98 17.84 36.92
CA ARG A 144 9.69 18.24 38.13
C ARG A 144 9.75 19.77 38.08
N VAL A 145 8.94 20.43 38.90
CA VAL A 145 9.07 21.87 39.17
C VAL A 145 10.37 22.03 39.97
N GLN A 146 11.31 22.80 39.42
CA GLN A 146 12.47 23.32 40.14
C GLN A 146 12.11 24.68 40.73
#